data_AF-A0A9D9RVR0-F1
#
_entry.id   AF-A0A9D9RVR0-F1
#
_cell.length_a   1.000
_cell.length_b   1.000
_cell.length_c   1.000
_cell.angle_alpha   90.00
_cell.angle_beta   90.00
_cell.angle_gamma   90.00
#
_symmetry.space_group_name_H-M   'P 1'
#
loop_
_entity.id
_entity.type
_entity.pdbx_description
1 polymer ?
#
loop_
_entity_poly.entity_id
_entity_poly.type
_entity_poly.pdbx_seq_one_letter_code
_entity_poly.pdbx_strand_id
1 'polypeptide(L)'
;MLVPIHEEMTREALNGLVSPRALEVIIAANRKQDALRQQIGHDEVHFDNNAIEGGFRYIIEQRGYLLASLLSPGVLSAWIAFGRLTHTAQDFYSHTNYITLWLDQFKGAVPTPLEVDPVQKDLIESPRLHSGKVYLPMDALYFVPFMRDFALKFLPEDSHGKMNLDSPKQGERFAYARAAAVKRTRHEFDTLEKILTPEMFAKFTDL
;
A
#
# COMPACT_ATOMS: atom_id res chain seq x y z
N MET A 1 -1.39 16.26 2.38
CA MET A 1 -0.23 15.39 2.57
C MET A 1 -0.74 13.97 2.65
N LEU A 2 -0.32 13.11 1.72
CA LEU A 2 -0.67 11.68 1.64
C LEU A 2 0.13 10.85 2.67
N VAL A 3 1.32 11.33 3.01
CA VAL A 3 2.27 10.81 4.00
C VAL A 3 1.71 10.39 5.38
N PRO A 4 0.73 11.08 6.02
CA PRO A 4 0.29 10.72 7.36
C PRO A 4 -0.42 9.37 7.42
N ILE A 5 -1.17 8.98 6.38
CA ILE A 5 -2.02 7.78 6.49
C ILE A 5 -1.22 6.49 6.42
N HIS A 6 -0.20 6.42 5.56
CA HIS A 6 0.69 5.25 5.49
C HIS A 6 1.45 5.04 6.80
N GLU A 7 1.89 6.13 7.43
CA GLU A 7 2.51 6.08 8.75
C GLU A 7 1.54 5.52 9.79
N GLU A 8 0.31 6.04 9.86
CA GLU A 8 -0.71 5.56 10.80
C GLU A 8 -1.03 4.08 10.58
N MET A 9 -1.24 3.64 9.34
CA MET A 9 -1.53 2.25 9.01
C MET A 9 -0.37 1.33 9.39
N THR A 10 0.87 1.74 9.09
CA THR A 10 2.08 0.98 9.42
C THR A 10 2.26 0.87 10.93
N ARG A 11 2.05 1.97 11.66
CA ARG A 11 2.14 2.00 13.12
C ARG A 11 1.06 1.11 13.75
N GLU A 12 -0.19 1.22 13.29
CA GLU A 12 -1.30 0.38 13.75
C GLU A 12 -1.03 -1.11 13.54
N ALA A 13 -0.53 -1.49 12.35
CA ALA A 13 -0.30 -2.89 12.01
C ALA A 13 0.87 -3.53 12.78
N LEU A 14 1.92 -2.75 13.11
CA LEU A 14 3.20 -3.28 13.60
C LEU A 14 3.52 -2.92 15.06
N ASN A 15 2.71 -2.09 15.71
CA ASN A 15 2.95 -1.68 17.10
C ASN A 15 3.05 -2.90 18.03
N GLY A 16 4.18 -3.00 18.75
CA GLY A 16 4.46 -4.11 19.66
C GLY A 16 4.95 -5.40 19.01
N LEU A 17 5.06 -5.46 17.67
CA LEU A 17 5.60 -6.62 16.94
C LEU A 17 7.07 -6.49 16.56
N VAL A 18 7.55 -5.25 16.51
CA VAL A 18 8.94 -4.90 16.26
C VAL A 18 9.39 -3.85 17.26
N SER A 19 10.69 -3.71 17.45
CA SER A 19 11.29 -2.70 18.30
C SER A 19 10.88 -1.29 17.85
N PRO A 20 10.82 -0.29 18.77
CA PRO A 20 10.55 1.09 18.38
C PRO A 20 11.53 1.61 17.32
N ARG A 21 12.79 1.18 17.37
CA ARG A 21 13.80 1.56 16.38
C ARG A 21 13.50 0.96 15.01
N ALA A 22 13.15 -0.33 14.96
CA ALA A 22 12.78 -0.99 13.72
C ALA A 22 11.56 -0.32 13.08
N LEU A 23 10.53 -0.03 13.89
CA LEU A 23 9.29 0.60 13.45
C LEU A 23 9.54 1.96 12.79
N GLU A 24 10.34 2.82 13.40
CA GLU A 24 10.63 4.16 12.84
C GLU A 24 11.42 4.08 11.53
N VAL A 25 12.32 3.09 11.36
CA VAL A 25 13.00 2.87 10.08
C VAL A 25 12.02 2.38 9.01
N ILE A 26 11.14 1.45 9.34
CA ILE A 26 10.12 0.91 8.43
C ILE A 26 9.20 2.06 7.97
N ILE A 27 8.68 2.86 8.90
CA ILE A 27 7.84 4.02 8.60
C ILE A 27 8.58 5.04 7.72
N ALA A 28 9.84 5.35 8.03
CA ALA A 28 10.63 6.29 7.23
C ALA A 28 10.86 5.77 5.80
N ALA A 29 11.10 4.48 5.62
CA ALA A 29 11.30 3.86 4.30
C ALA A 29 10.00 3.78 3.50
N ASN A 30 8.89 3.47 4.16
CA ASN A 30 7.53 3.50 3.61
C ASN A 30 7.21 4.89 3.07
N ARG A 31 7.23 5.93 3.92
CA ARG A 31 6.98 7.32 3.52
C ARG A 31 7.86 7.84 2.39
N LYS A 32 9.08 7.33 2.27
CA LYS A 32 10.03 7.75 1.22
C LYS A 32 9.60 7.30 -0.17
N GLN A 33 8.70 6.33 -0.30
CA GLN A 33 8.12 5.95 -1.59
C GLN A 33 7.25 7.05 -2.20
N ASP A 34 6.70 7.98 -1.41
CA ASP A 34 5.96 9.14 -1.93
C ASP A 34 6.85 10.31 -2.41
N ALA A 35 8.17 10.15 -2.38
CA ALA A 35 9.06 11.19 -2.88
C ALA A 35 8.81 11.40 -4.38
N LEU A 36 8.82 12.66 -4.85
CA LEU A 36 8.60 13.01 -6.27
C LEU A 36 9.42 12.18 -7.27
N ARG A 37 10.64 11.78 -6.89
CA ARG A 37 11.49 10.91 -7.73
C ARG A 37 10.86 9.54 -8.01
N GLN A 38 10.09 9.01 -7.06
CA GLN A 38 9.39 7.73 -7.13
C GLN A 38 7.99 7.86 -7.74
N GLN A 39 7.56 9.07 -8.12
CA GLN A 39 6.27 9.32 -8.77
C GLN A 39 6.40 9.35 -10.31
N ILE A 40 7.61 9.40 -10.84
CA ILE A 40 7.87 9.51 -12.29
C ILE A 40 8.53 8.22 -12.77
N GLY A 41 7.83 7.48 -13.63
CA GLY A 41 8.34 6.25 -14.25
C GLY A 41 8.44 5.05 -13.30
N HIS A 42 7.69 5.10 -12.20
CA HIS A 42 7.69 4.12 -11.11
C HIS A 42 6.27 3.71 -10.74
N ASP A 43 5.42 3.53 -11.76
CA ASP A 43 4.00 3.18 -11.62
C ASP A 43 3.80 1.91 -10.77
N GLU A 44 4.79 1.00 -10.77
CA GLU A 44 4.77 -0.21 -9.95
C GLU A 44 4.76 0.05 -8.45
N VAL A 45 5.33 1.18 -7.98
CA VAL A 45 5.42 1.48 -6.55
C VAL A 45 4.05 1.82 -5.98
N HIS A 46 3.19 2.46 -6.78
CA HIS A 46 1.88 2.98 -6.39
C HIS A 46 0.72 2.27 -7.10
N PHE A 47 0.99 1.23 -7.88
CA PHE A 47 0.02 0.54 -8.74
C PHE A 47 -0.64 1.45 -9.79
N ASP A 48 -0.04 2.57 -10.19
CA ASP A 48 -0.64 3.51 -11.16
C ASP A 48 -0.63 2.94 -12.60
N ASN A 49 -1.42 3.52 -13.50
CA ASN A 49 -1.43 3.18 -14.93
C ASN A 49 -1.65 1.68 -15.24
N ASN A 50 -2.44 0.97 -14.42
CA ASN A 50 -2.60 -0.48 -14.50
C ASN A 50 -1.31 -1.29 -14.35
N ALA A 51 -0.30 -0.78 -13.65
CA ALA A 51 0.95 -1.49 -13.34
C ALA A 51 0.76 -2.59 -12.26
N ILE A 52 -0.33 -3.37 -12.33
CA ILE A 52 -0.72 -4.35 -11.32
C ILE A 52 0.32 -5.47 -11.17
N GLU A 53 0.71 -6.09 -12.28
CA GLU A 53 1.76 -7.12 -12.27
C GLU A 53 3.09 -6.55 -11.77
N GLY A 54 3.41 -5.32 -12.19
CA GLY A 54 4.59 -4.58 -11.75
C GLY A 54 4.64 -4.40 -10.24
N GLY A 55 3.54 -3.95 -9.62
CA GLY A 55 3.46 -3.73 -8.18
C GLY A 55 3.55 -5.02 -7.37
N PHE A 56 2.90 -6.10 -7.81
CA PHE A 56 3.08 -7.41 -7.16
C PHE A 56 4.50 -7.95 -7.29
N ARG A 57 5.13 -7.78 -8.45
CA ARG A 57 6.55 -8.12 -8.63
C ARG A 57 7.43 -7.29 -7.70
N TYR A 58 7.20 -5.98 -7.56
CA TYR A 58 7.95 -5.11 -6.65
C TYR A 58 7.85 -5.58 -5.19
N ILE A 59 6.66 -5.96 -4.72
CA ILE A 59 6.45 -6.56 -3.39
C ILE A 59 7.32 -7.82 -3.22
N ILE A 60 7.34 -8.71 -4.23
CA ILE A 60 8.16 -9.94 -4.19
C ILE A 60 9.66 -9.61 -4.15
N GLU A 61 10.11 -8.66 -4.96
CA GLU A 61 11.50 -8.21 -4.99
C GLU A 61 11.95 -7.61 -3.67
N GLN A 62 11.14 -6.73 -3.06
CA GLN A 62 11.44 -6.18 -1.73
C GLN A 62 11.51 -7.28 -0.66
N ARG A 63 10.65 -8.32 -0.75
CA ARG A 63 10.77 -9.49 0.14
C ARG A 63 12.09 -10.23 -0.08
N GLY A 64 12.52 -10.40 -1.33
CA GLY A 64 13.83 -10.96 -1.67
C GLY A 64 15.00 -10.15 -1.09
N TYR A 65 14.97 -8.81 -1.22
CA TYR A 65 15.99 -7.93 -0.65
C TYR A 65 16.03 -8.00 0.88
N LEU A 66 14.87 -8.12 1.52
CA LEU A 66 14.78 -8.31 2.96
C LEU A 66 15.48 -9.60 3.39
N LEU A 67 15.16 -10.73 2.75
CA LEU A 67 15.78 -12.02 3.03
C LEU A 67 17.30 -11.97 2.84
N ALA A 68 17.76 -11.42 1.70
CA ALA A 68 19.18 -11.28 1.40
C ALA A 68 19.91 -10.38 2.43
N SER A 69 19.24 -9.34 2.91
CA SER A 69 19.80 -8.42 3.90
C SER A 69 20.01 -9.10 5.25
N LEU A 70 19.09 -9.98 5.67
CA LEU A 70 19.19 -10.68 6.95
C LEU A 70 20.33 -11.71 6.99
N LEU A 71 20.77 -12.22 5.83
CA LEU A 71 21.96 -13.06 5.68
C LEU A 71 23.27 -12.30 5.94
N SER A 72 23.25 -10.97 5.82
CA SER A 72 24.41 -10.11 6.13
C SER A 72 24.33 -9.62 7.58
N PRO A 73 25.44 -9.16 8.21
CA PRO A 73 25.42 -8.72 9.61
C PRO A 73 24.40 -7.62 9.93
N GLY A 74 24.06 -6.75 8.97
CA GLY A 74 23.16 -5.61 9.20
C GLY A 74 21.67 -5.91 8.99
N VAL A 75 20.81 -5.41 9.88
CA VAL A 75 19.34 -5.50 9.79
C VAL A 75 18.70 -4.29 9.10
N LEU A 76 19.41 -3.16 9.03
CA LEU A 76 18.86 -1.89 8.53
C LEU A 76 18.24 -2.00 7.12
N SER A 77 18.91 -2.69 6.21
CA SER A 77 18.41 -2.89 4.84
C SER A 77 17.15 -3.75 4.79
N ALA A 78 16.98 -4.68 5.73
CA ALA A 78 15.78 -5.51 5.85
C ALA A 78 14.57 -4.66 6.25
N TRP A 79 14.73 -3.76 7.23
CA TRP A 79 13.68 -2.81 7.63
C TRP A 79 13.31 -1.84 6.50
N ILE A 80 14.30 -1.34 5.76
CA ILE A 80 14.06 -0.47 4.60
C ILE A 80 13.26 -1.21 3.52
N ALA A 81 13.66 -2.44 3.20
CA ALA A 81 12.96 -3.26 2.21
C ALA A 81 11.51 -3.54 2.67
N PHE A 82 11.30 -3.83 3.96
CA PHE A 82 9.95 -4.03 4.49
C PHE A 82 9.09 -2.76 4.39
N GLY A 83 9.63 -1.59 4.74
CA GLY A 83 8.88 -0.32 4.60
C GLY A 83 8.48 -0.03 3.16
N ARG A 84 9.37 -0.28 2.19
CA ARG A 84 9.04 -0.14 0.76
C ARG A 84 7.95 -1.10 0.32
N LEU A 85 8.05 -2.36 0.75
CA LEU A 85 7.06 -3.39 0.48
C LEU A 85 5.69 -3.00 1.01
N THR A 86 5.62 -2.56 2.27
CA THR A 86 4.34 -2.22 2.90
C THR A 86 3.71 -0.99 2.29
N HIS A 87 4.50 -0.02 1.82
CA HIS A 87 3.98 1.13 1.06
C HIS A 87 3.21 0.67 -0.17
N THR A 88 3.86 -0.07 -1.05
CA THR A 88 3.24 -0.58 -2.28
C THR A 88 2.03 -1.48 -1.98
N ALA A 89 2.13 -2.32 -0.94
CA ALA A 89 1.01 -3.16 -0.52
C ALA A 89 -0.19 -2.36 0.03
N GLN A 90 0.04 -1.18 0.64
CA GLN A 90 -1.02 -0.29 1.10
C GLN A 90 -1.68 0.42 -0.09
N ASP A 91 -0.87 0.95 -1.03
CA ASP A 91 -1.36 1.64 -2.23
C ASP A 91 -2.24 0.77 -3.12
N PHE A 92 -2.02 -0.54 -3.14
CA PHE A 92 -2.90 -1.47 -3.84
C PHE A 92 -4.39 -1.24 -3.50
N TYR A 93 -4.73 -0.97 -2.25
CA TYR A 93 -6.14 -0.75 -1.85
C TYR A 93 -6.61 0.68 -2.09
N SER A 94 -5.68 1.62 -2.22
CA SER A 94 -6.00 3.02 -2.49
C SER A 94 -6.14 3.33 -3.98
N HIS A 95 -5.34 2.68 -4.82
CA HIS A 95 -5.16 3.06 -6.22
C HIS A 95 -5.77 2.05 -7.21
N THR A 96 -6.22 0.89 -6.71
CA THR A 96 -6.99 -0.08 -7.51
C THR A 96 -8.48 -0.04 -7.18
N ASN A 97 -9.29 -0.65 -8.05
CA ASN A 97 -10.70 -0.87 -7.78
C ASN A 97 -10.98 -2.09 -6.86
N TYR A 98 -9.98 -2.64 -6.16
CA TYR A 98 -10.14 -3.84 -5.30
C TYR A 98 -11.30 -3.70 -4.31
N ILE A 99 -11.38 -2.56 -3.59
CA ILE A 99 -12.44 -2.31 -2.61
C ILE A 99 -13.82 -2.29 -3.26
N THR A 100 -13.95 -1.72 -4.46
CA THR A 100 -15.19 -1.75 -5.22
C THR A 100 -15.56 -3.19 -5.60
N LEU A 101 -14.60 -3.96 -6.12
CA LEU A 101 -14.83 -5.35 -6.47
C LEU A 101 -15.24 -6.21 -5.27
N TRP A 102 -14.67 -5.95 -4.10
CA TRP A 102 -15.02 -6.63 -2.86
C TRP A 102 -16.44 -6.28 -2.40
N LEU A 103 -16.78 -4.99 -2.36
CA LEU A 103 -18.12 -4.53 -1.98
C LEU A 103 -19.22 -5.03 -2.92
N ASP A 104 -18.94 -5.12 -4.23
CA ASP A 104 -19.88 -5.58 -5.26
C ASP A 104 -20.33 -7.05 -5.06
N GLN A 105 -19.63 -7.83 -4.22
CA GLN A 105 -20.02 -9.20 -3.89
C GLN A 105 -21.26 -9.26 -2.97
N PHE A 106 -21.61 -8.15 -2.32
CA PHE A 106 -22.67 -8.10 -1.31
C PHE A 106 -23.90 -7.33 -1.82
N LYS A 107 -25.00 -8.05 -2.08
CA LYS A 107 -26.28 -7.46 -2.56
C LYS A 107 -27.24 -7.02 -1.44
N GLY A 108 -26.80 -7.07 -0.18
CA GLY A 108 -27.64 -6.88 1.01
C GLY A 108 -26.98 -5.99 2.04
N ALA A 109 -26.92 -6.45 3.30
CA ALA A 109 -26.17 -5.75 4.34
C ALA A 109 -24.70 -5.63 3.91
N VAL A 110 -24.23 -4.39 3.77
CA VAL A 110 -22.83 -4.11 3.42
C VAL A 110 -21.97 -4.46 4.64
N PRO A 111 -20.95 -5.33 4.51
CA PRO A 111 -20.08 -5.66 5.62
C PRO A 111 -19.32 -4.42 6.08
N THR A 112 -18.88 -4.41 7.32
CA THR A 112 -18.07 -3.33 7.87
C THR A 112 -16.64 -3.30 7.27
N PRO A 113 -15.92 -2.17 7.33
CA PRO A 113 -14.51 -2.11 6.92
C PRO A 113 -13.62 -3.17 7.57
N LEU A 114 -13.91 -3.57 8.81
CA LEU A 114 -13.15 -4.58 9.53
C LEU A 114 -13.37 -6.00 8.98
N GLU A 115 -14.32 -6.22 8.09
CA GLU A 115 -14.59 -7.52 7.48
C GLU A 115 -13.88 -7.72 6.13
N VAL A 116 -13.25 -6.66 5.59
CA VAL A 116 -12.52 -6.76 4.32
C VAL A 116 -11.42 -7.82 4.39
N ASP A 117 -11.44 -8.78 3.46
CA ASP A 117 -10.34 -9.71 3.26
C ASP A 117 -9.29 -9.02 2.38
N PRO A 118 -8.07 -8.76 2.87
CA PRO A 118 -7.04 -8.11 2.06
C PRO A 118 -6.45 -9.02 0.98
N VAL A 119 -6.59 -10.34 1.06
CA VAL A 119 -5.85 -11.29 0.21
C VAL A 119 -6.77 -12.24 -0.56
N GLN A 120 -8.00 -11.80 -0.85
CA GLN A 120 -8.97 -12.62 -1.57
C GLN A 120 -8.51 -12.88 -3.01
N LYS A 121 -8.07 -14.12 -3.25
CA LYS A 121 -7.42 -14.54 -4.50
C LYS A 121 -8.26 -14.22 -5.74
N ASP A 122 -9.55 -14.55 -5.72
CA ASP A 122 -10.44 -14.36 -6.88
C ASP A 122 -10.60 -12.89 -7.27
N LEU A 123 -10.41 -11.95 -6.33
CA LEU A 123 -10.44 -10.52 -6.60
C LEU A 123 -9.10 -10.01 -7.13
N ILE A 124 -7.99 -10.48 -6.55
CA ILE A 124 -6.63 -10.14 -6.99
C ILE A 124 -6.38 -10.62 -8.42
N GLU A 125 -6.88 -11.81 -8.78
CA GLU A 125 -6.73 -12.40 -10.11
C GLU A 125 -7.88 -12.05 -11.06
N SER A 126 -8.81 -11.19 -10.62
CA SER A 126 -9.98 -10.81 -11.41
C SER A 126 -9.56 -10.05 -12.68
N PRO A 127 -10.10 -10.40 -13.86
CA PRO A 127 -9.89 -9.61 -15.07
C PRO A 127 -10.55 -8.22 -15.01
N ARG A 128 -11.38 -7.96 -13.99
CA ARG A 128 -11.98 -6.64 -13.72
C ARG A 128 -11.10 -5.78 -12.81
N LEU A 129 -10.02 -6.31 -12.23
CA LEU A 129 -9.09 -5.55 -11.41
C LEU A 129 -8.32 -4.57 -12.30
N HIS A 130 -8.34 -3.30 -11.92
CA HIS A 130 -7.63 -2.23 -12.60
C HIS A 130 -7.31 -1.11 -11.61
N SER A 131 -6.38 -0.25 -11.99
CA SER A 131 -6.00 0.93 -11.24
C SER A 131 -6.20 2.22 -12.01
N GLY A 132 -6.12 3.33 -11.28
CA GLY A 132 -6.24 4.66 -11.84
C GLY A 132 -5.12 4.96 -12.84
N LYS A 133 -5.50 5.52 -13.99
CA LYS A 133 -4.55 6.01 -14.99
C LYS A 133 -4.16 7.45 -14.71
N VAL A 134 -2.91 7.79 -14.97
CA VAL A 134 -2.37 9.14 -14.80
C VAL A 134 -2.60 9.94 -16.09
N TYR A 135 -3.45 10.96 -15.99
CA TYR A 135 -3.78 11.92 -17.04
C TYR A 135 -3.11 13.27 -16.76
N LEU A 136 -1.86 13.42 -17.22
CA LEU A 136 -1.17 14.70 -17.18
C LEU A 136 -1.76 15.70 -18.20
N PRO A 137 -1.83 17.01 -17.86
CA PRO A 137 -1.37 17.63 -16.61
C PRO A 137 -2.41 17.62 -15.48
N MET A 138 -3.62 17.10 -15.71
CA MET A 138 -4.73 17.22 -14.77
C MET A 138 -4.48 16.49 -13.44
N ASP A 139 -3.86 15.32 -13.46
CA ASP A 139 -3.46 14.63 -12.21
C ASP A 139 -2.37 15.40 -11.44
N ALA A 140 -1.52 16.20 -12.10
CA ALA A 140 -0.61 17.09 -11.39
C ALA A 140 -1.36 18.22 -10.66
N LEU A 141 -2.43 18.75 -11.26
CA LEU A 141 -3.29 19.75 -10.63
C LEU A 141 -4.10 19.18 -9.47
N TYR A 142 -4.44 17.89 -9.49
CA TYR A 142 -5.14 17.21 -8.41
C TYR A 142 -4.38 17.30 -7.07
N PHE A 143 -3.05 17.24 -7.10
CA PHE A 143 -2.21 17.36 -5.90
C PHE A 143 -2.10 18.79 -5.35
N VAL A 144 -2.56 19.80 -6.09
CA VAL A 144 -2.61 21.20 -5.64
C VAL A 144 -3.93 21.44 -4.90
N PRO A 145 -3.94 21.67 -3.57
CA PRO A 145 -5.15 21.59 -2.75
C PRO A 145 -6.35 22.44 -3.21
N PHE A 146 -6.10 23.64 -3.72
CA PHE A 146 -7.16 24.54 -4.21
C PHE A 146 -7.59 24.28 -5.66
N MET A 147 -6.84 23.47 -6.41
CA MET A 147 -7.17 23.05 -7.78
C MET A 147 -7.80 21.66 -7.84
N ARG A 148 -7.83 20.92 -6.72
CA ARG A 148 -8.32 19.53 -6.66
C ARG A 148 -9.71 19.36 -7.27
N ASP A 149 -10.69 20.13 -6.82
CA ASP A 149 -12.08 19.99 -7.27
C ASP A 149 -12.23 20.36 -8.75
N PHE A 150 -11.45 21.36 -9.20
CA PHE A 150 -11.35 21.70 -10.61
C PHE A 150 -10.77 20.53 -11.41
N ALA A 151 -9.68 19.91 -10.94
CA ALA A 151 -9.06 18.78 -11.62
C ALA A 151 -10.01 17.58 -11.72
N LEU A 152 -10.64 17.21 -10.61
CA LEU A 152 -11.60 16.10 -10.56
C LEU A 152 -12.79 16.31 -11.49
N LYS A 153 -13.21 17.54 -11.76
CA LYS A 153 -14.30 17.81 -12.70
C LYS A 153 -13.98 17.40 -14.14
N PHE A 154 -12.72 17.50 -14.55
CA PHE A 154 -12.29 17.24 -15.93
C PHE A 154 -11.58 15.90 -16.12
N LEU A 155 -11.13 15.28 -15.04
CA LEU A 155 -10.52 13.96 -15.09
C LEU A 155 -11.53 12.88 -15.51
N PRO A 156 -11.14 11.88 -16.32
CA PRO A 156 -11.94 10.69 -16.60
C PRO A 156 -12.23 9.87 -15.34
N GLU A 157 -13.32 9.09 -15.33
CA GLU A 157 -13.68 8.23 -14.18
C GLU A 157 -12.60 7.19 -13.83
N ASP A 158 -11.81 6.75 -14.81
CA ASP A 158 -10.69 5.82 -14.63
C ASP A 158 -9.36 6.52 -14.30
N SER A 159 -9.40 7.80 -13.92
CA SER A 159 -8.19 8.52 -13.53
C SER A 159 -7.69 8.17 -12.13
N HIS A 160 -6.39 8.31 -11.92
CA HIS A 160 -5.75 8.21 -10.60
C HIS A 160 -6.48 9.10 -9.58
N GLY A 161 -6.65 10.40 -9.88
CA GLY A 161 -7.34 11.31 -8.95
C GLY A 161 -8.77 10.89 -8.52
N LYS A 162 -9.57 10.29 -9.41
CA LYS A 162 -10.96 9.86 -9.12
C LYS A 162 -11.05 8.50 -8.46
N MET A 163 -10.10 7.61 -8.75
CA MET A 163 -10.05 6.27 -8.14
C MET A 163 -9.34 6.25 -6.79
N ASN A 164 -8.49 7.24 -6.52
CA ASN A 164 -7.67 7.33 -5.31
C ASN A 164 -8.50 7.33 -4.02
N LEU A 165 -8.10 6.50 -3.04
CA LEU A 165 -8.71 6.38 -1.71
C LEU A 165 -7.71 6.72 -0.57
N ASP A 166 -6.81 7.69 -0.75
CA ASP A 166 -5.79 8.03 0.26
C ASP A 166 -6.25 9.01 1.34
N SER A 167 -7.50 9.47 1.28
CA SER A 167 -8.00 10.39 2.30
C SER A 167 -9.48 10.17 2.61
N PRO A 168 -9.93 10.47 3.83
CA PRO A 168 -11.35 10.41 4.20
C PRO A 168 -12.25 11.27 3.28
N LYS A 169 -11.67 12.28 2.61
CA LYS A 169 -12.38 13.14 1.65
C LYS A 169 -12.85 12.38 0.41
N GLN A 170 -12.34 11.17 0.15
CA GLN A 170 -12.74 10.30 -0.96
C GLN A 170 -14.00 9.48 -0.66
N GLY A 171 -14.60 9.67 0.53
CA GLY A 171 -15.86 9.04 0.93
C GLY A 171 -15.67 7.71 1.65
N GLU A 172 -16.76 6.97 1.78
CA GLU A 172 -16.85 5.81 2.69
C GLU A 172 -15.89 4.67 2.34
N ARG A 173 -15.53 4.52 1.06
CA ARG A 173 -14.57 3.50 0.60
C ARG A 173 -13.16 3.67 1.18
N PHE A 174 -12.81 4.89 1.61
CA PHE A 174 -11.55 5.15 2.32
C PHE A 174 -11.37 4.23 3.54
N ALA A 175 -12.43 4.05 4.34
CA ALA A 175 -12.32 3.25 5.57
C ALA A 175 -12.02 1.78 5.26
N TYR A 176 -12.58 1.24 4.18
CA TYR A 176 -12.31 -0.13 3.70
C TYR A 176 -10.90 -0.26 3.16
N ALA A 177 -10.43 0.71 2.35
CA ALA A 177 -9.06 0.73 1.83
C ALA A 177 -8.04 0.72 2.98
N ARG A 178 -8.20 1.62 3.95
CA ARG A 178 -7.35 1.70 5.14
C ARG A 178 -7.35 0.39 5.94
N ALA A 179 -8.53 -0.19 6.19
CA ALA A 179 -8.64 -1.44 6.93
C ALA A 179 -7.96 -2.60 6.20
N ALA A 180 -8.15 -2.72 4.89
CA ALA A 180 -7.49 -3.73 4.06
C ALA A 180 -5.97 -3.54 4.06
N ALA A 181 -5.49 -2.31 3.94
CA ALA A 181 -4.07 -1.96 3.93
C ALA A 181 -3.36 -2.26 5.28
N VAL A 182 -4.01 -1.99 6.41
CA VAL A 182 -3.53 -2.40 7.75
C VAL A 182 -3.44 -3.91 7.85
N LYS A 183 -4.51 -4.64 7.49
CA LYS A 183 -4.51 -6.10 7.50
C LYS A 183 -3.49 -6.69 6.55
N ARG A 184 -3.27 -6.08 5.38
CA ARG A 184 -2.26 -6.52 4.43
C ARG A 184 -0.85 -6.31 4.98
N THR A 185 -0.59 -5.19 5.63
CA THR A 185 0.71 -4.94 6.29
C THR A 185 0.97 -6.00 7.37
N ARG A 186 -0.06 -6.35 8.15
CA ARG A 186 0.02 -7.46 9.12
C ARG A 186 0.27 -8.80 8.44
N HIS A 187 -0.43 -9.11 7.36
CA HIS A 187 -0.25 -10.32 6.58
C HIS A 187 1.19 -10.47 6.03
N GLU A 188 1.79 -9.38 5.56
CA GLU A 188 3.17 -9.39 5.09
C GLU A 188 4.16 -9.65 6.24
N PHE A 189 3.91 -9.10 7.44
CA PHE A 189 4.69 -9.42 8.64
C PHE A 189 4.56 -10.89 9.04
N ASP A 190 3.34 -11.41 9.12
CA ASP A 190 3.08 -12.82 9.46
C ASP A 190 3.67 -13.78 8.41
N THR A 191 3.80 -13.32 7.16
CA THR A 191 4.50 -14.06 6.10
C THR A 191 5.99 -14.14 6.37
N LEU A 192 6.62 -13.06 6.86
CA LEU A 192 8.03 -13.09 7.26
C LEU A 192 8.29 -14.08 8.39
N GLU A 193 7.43 -14.12 9.40
CA GLU A 193 7.54 -15.09 10.51
C GLU A 193 7.58 -16.54 10.02
N LYS A 194 6.83 -16.85 8.95
CA LYS A 194 6.76 -18.20 8.38
C LYS A 194 7.96 -18.57 7.52
N ILE A 195 8.60 -17.61 6.86
CA ILE A 195 9.67 -17.87 5.88
C ILE A 195 11.08 -17.64 6.45
N LEU A 196 11.20 -16.90 7.54
CA LEU A 196 12.46 -16.63 8.22
C LEU A 196 12.80 -17.74 9.22
N THR A 197 14.09 -17.99 9.44
CA THR A 197 14.51 -18.79 10.59
C THR A 197 14.21 -18.03 11.89
N PRO A 198 14.08 -18.72 13.04
CA PRO A 198 13.89 -18.04 14.32
C PRO A 198 14.95 -16.97 14.61
N GLU A 199 16.23 -17.21 14.27
CA GLU A 199 17.27 -16.19 14.49
C GLU A 199 17.11 -14.97 13.57
N MET A 200 16.76 -15.20 12.30
CA MET A 200 16.51 -14.10 11.36
C MET A 200 15.29 -13.28 11.76
N PHE A 201 14.23 -13.94 12.20
CA PHE A 201 13.01 -13.27 12.64
C PHE A 201 13.27 -12.45 13.91
N ALA A 202 13.93 -13.03 14.92
CA ALA A 202 14.31 -12.30 16.13
C ALA A 202 15.20 -11.09 15.81
N LYS A 203 16.16 -11.24 14.89
CA LYS A 203 16.99 -10.13 14.40
C LYS A 203 16.16 -9.06 13.70
N PHE A 204 15.17 -9.45 12.89
CA PHE A 204 14.28 -8.52 12.19
C PHE A 204 13.36 -7.76 13.17
N THR A 205 12.79 -8.44 14.15
CA THR A 205 11.90 -7.80 15.14
C THR A 205 12.67 -6.92 16.12
N ASP A 206 13.93 -7.25 16.43
CA ASP A 206 14.79 -6.47 17.34
C ASP A 206 14.16 -6.30 18.74
N LEU A 207 13.43 -7.33 19.18
CA LEU A 207 12.74 -7.42 20.47
C LEU A 207 13.56 -8.18 21.51
#